data_AF-A0A086ML00-F1
#
_entry.id   AF-A0A086ML00-F1
#
_cell.length_a   1.000
_cell.length_b   1.000
_cell.length_c   1.000
_cell.angle_alpha   90.00
_cell.angle_beta   90.00
_cell.angle_gamma   90.00
#
_symmetry.space_group_name_H-M   'P 1'
#
loop_
_entity.id
_entity.type
_entity.pdbx_description
1 polymer ?
#
loop_
_entity_poly.entity_id
_entity_poly.type
_entity_poly.pdbx_seq_one_letter_code
_entity_poly.pdbx_strand_id
1 'polypeptide(L)'
;MPVLKRELAFAANRPLENAGDWWHLVLDTDAPGLYVEHSWARTGVHSDSQANRGAQRFGINDFLTLAEGRAAQPMLMGALKEMFRDSEPTSE
;
A
#
# COMPACT_ATOMS: atom_id res chain seq x y z
N MET A 1 9.04 -2.27 -18.05
CA MET A 1 9.03 -2.38 -16.59
C MET A 1 7.59 -2.52 -16.10
N PRO A 2 6.98 -3.72 -16.15
CA PRO A 2 5.63 -3.90 -15.65
C PRO A 2 5.68 -4.00 -14.12
N VAL A 3 5.52 -2.85 -13.46
CA VAL A 3 5.17 -2.81 -12.04
C VAL A 3 3.65 -2.94 -11.96
N LEU A 4 3.17 -4.05 -11.41
CA LEU A 4 1.74 -4.21 -11.15
C LEU A 4 1.42 -3.61 -9.78
N LYS A 5 0.50 -2.64 -9.74
CA LYS A 5 0.07 -1.97 -8.51
C LYS A 5 -1.41 -2.19 -8.27
N ARG A 6 -1.77 -2.57 -7.03
CA ARG A 6 -3.14 -2.63 -6.54
C ARG A 6 -3.28 -1.68 -5.34
N GLU A 7 -4.26 -0.79 -5.38
CA GLU A 7 -4.58 0.03 -4.22
C GLU A 7 -5.14 -0.84 -3.08
N LEU A 8 -4.60 -0.65 -1.88
CA LEU A 8 -5.07 -1.29 -0.66
C LEU A 8 -5.95 -0.36 0.15
N ALA A 9 -5.51 0.88 0.36
CA ALA A 9 -6.25 1.88 1.12
C ALA A 9 -5.79 3.30 0.79
N PHE A 10 -6.71 4.24 0.96
CA PHE A 10 -6.45 5.66 0.95
C PHE A 10 -7.01 6.31 2.21
N ALA A 11 -6.21 7.18 2.85
CA ALA A 11 -6.63 8.01 3.96
C ALA A 11 -6.35 9.48 3.63
N ALA A 12 -7.39 10.26 3.36
CA ALA A 12 -7.26 11.69 3.13
C ALA A 12 -6.83 12.41 4.42
N ASN A 13 -5.82 13.28 4.33
CA ASN A 13 -5.43 14.15 5.44
C ASN A 13 -6.37 15.36 5.56
N ARG A 14 -6.92 15.84 4.44
CA ARG A 14 -7.99 16.85 4.39
C ARG A 14 -8.93 16.58 3.20
N PRO A 15 -10.26 16.76 3.34
CA PRO A 15 -11.23 16.41 2.29
C PRO A 15 -11.11 17.20 0.98
N LEU A 16 -10.51 18.39 1.03
CA LEU A 16 -10.45 19.35 -0.08
C LEU A 16 -9.04 19.51 -0.68
N GLU A 17 -8.05 18.84 -0.11
CA GLU A 17 -6.67 18.90 -0.58
C GLU A 17 -6.28 17.51 -1.08
N ASN A 18 -5.55 17.43 -2.20
CA ASN A 18 -4.93 16.19 -2.69
C ASN A 18 -3.76 15.77 -1.78
N ALA A 19 -4.06 15.63 -0.50
CA ALA A 19 -3.15 15.36 0.59
C ALA A 19 -3.70 14.17 1.37
N GLY A 20 -2.88 13.14 1.54
CA GLY A 20 -3.31 11.89 2.12
C GLY A 20 -2.20 10.86 2.14
N ASP A 21 -2.56 9.69 2.62
CA ASP A 21 -1.72 8.52 2.72
C ASP A 21 -2.33 7.42 1.83
N TRP A 22 -1.56 6.99 0.84
CA TRP A 22 -1.91 5.92 -0.09
C TRP A 22 -1.10 4.67 0.23
N TRP A 23 -1.77 3.53 0.17
CA TRP A 23 -1.17 2.22 0.39
C TRP A 23 -1.41 1.37 -0.85
N HIS A 24 -0.33 0.84 -1.43
CA HIS A 24 -0.40 -0.01 -2.61
C HIS A 24 0.31 -1.34 -2.34
N LEU A 25 -0.27 -2.43 -2.83
CA LEU A 25 0.44 -3.68 -3.05
C LEU A 25 1.14 -3.60 -4.40
N VAL A 26 2.45 -3.86 -4.41
CA VAL A 26 3.29 -3.73 -5.59
C VAL A 26 3.97 -5.05 -5.88
N LEU A 27 3.79 -5.55 -7.10
CA LEU A 27 4.58 -6.64 -7.67
C LEU A 27 5.56 -6.04 -8.68
N ASP A 28 6.83 -6.05 -8.31
CA ASP A 28 7.94 -5.71 -9.19
C ASP A 28 8.41 -6.97 -9.91
N THR A 29 8.33 -6.95 -11.24
CA THR A 29 8.71 -8.09 -12.10
C THR A 29 10.15 -7.99 -12.61
N ASP A 30 10.76 -6.81 -12.54
CA ASP A 30 12.15 -6.57 -12.96
C ASP A 30 13.12 -6.79 -11.78
N ALA A 31 12.71 -6.43 -10.57
CA ALA A 31 13.33 -6.84 -9.32
C ALA A 31 12.33 -7.72 -8.55
N PRO A 32 12.30 -9.05 -8.84
CA PRO A 32 11.23 -9.94 -8.39
C PRO A 32 10.91 -9.79 -6.91
N GLY A 33 9.76 -9.19 -6.62
CA GLY A 33 9.40 -8.86 -5.25
C GLY A 33 7.97 -8.38 -5.11
N LEU A 34 7.31 -8.86 -4.05
CA LEU A 34 6.01 -8.39 -3.62
C LEU A 34 6.21 -7.55 -2.35
N TYR A 35 5.76 -6.29 -2.35
CA TYR A 35 5.91 -5.38 -1.22
C TYR A 35 4.74 -4.41 -1.13
N VAL A 36 4.59 -3.78 0.05
CA VAL A 36 3.64 -2.68 0.23
C VAL A 36 4.37 -1.35 0.07
N GLU A 37 3.83 -0.46 -0.73
CA GLU A 37 4.30 0.92 -0.88
C GLU A 37 3.32 1.87 -0.18
N HIS A 38 3.84 2.60 0.80
CA HIS A 38 3.16 3.72 1.43
C HIS A 38 3.65 5.00 0.77
N SER A 39 2.74 5.79 0.21
CA SER A 39 3.05 7.12 -0.30
C SER A 39 2.24 8.16 0.45
N TRP A 40 2.83 9.29 0.79
CA TRP A 40 2.11 10.39 1.44
C TRP A 40 2.36 11.71 0.74
N ALA A 41 1.34 12.57 0.80
CA ALA A 41 1.45 13.98 0.50
C ALA A 41 0.80 14.76 1.64
N ARG A 42 1.59 15.57 2.33
CA ARG A 42 1.13 16.44 3.42
C ARG A 42 1.41 17.88 3.04
N THR A 43 0.37 18.71 3.05
CA THR A 43 0.50 20.16 2.92
C THR A 43 1.10 20.70 4.20
N GLY A 44 2.13 21.53 4.05
CA GLY A 44 2.72 22.26 5.17
C GLY A 44 1.71 23.18 5.84
N VAL A 45 1.73 23.27 7.17
CA VAL A 45 0.86 24.19 7.93
C VAL A 45 1.27 25.66 7.74
N HIS A 46 2.48 25.92 7.22
CA HIS A 46 3.01 27.27 7.00
C HIS A 46 3.21 27.52 5.50
N SER A 47 2.95 28.76 5.05
CA SER A 47 3.01 29.18 3.64
C SER A 47 4.37 29.03 2.96
N ASP A 48 5.44 28.79 3.73
CA ASP A 48 6.81 28.52 3.26
C ASP A 48 7.22 27.04 3.37
N SER A 49 6.34 26.18 3.89
CA SER A 49 6.63 24.76 4.07
C SER A 49 6.38 24.02 2.77
N GLN A 50 7.47 23.64 2.09
CA GLN A 50 7.47 22.65 1.01
C GLN A 50 6.53 21.48 1.37
N ALA A 51 5.70 21.04 0.41
CA ALA A 51 4.84 19.88 0.59
C ALA A 51 5.70 18.67 1.00
N ASN A 52 5.43 18.09 2.17
CA ASN A 52 6.12 16.90 2.62
C ASN A 52 5.53 15.71 1.86
N ARG A 53 6.23 15.30 0.81
CA ARG A 53 5.90 14.14 -0.01
C ARG A 53 6.98 13.09 0.19
N GLY A 54 6.58 11.85 0.29
CA GLY A 54 7.50 10.73 0.40
C GLY A 54 6.84 9.41 0.09
N ALA A 55 7.69 8.39 -0.05
CA ALA A 55 7.25 7.02 -0.18
C ALA A 55 8.17 6.11 0.62
N GLN A 56 7.60 5.05 1.19
CA GLN A 56 8.30 4.01 1.92
C GLN A 56 7.83 2.64 1.44
N ARG A 57 8.76 1.70 1.34
CA ARG A 57 8.49 0.32 0.97
C ARG A 57 8.60 -0.58 2.19
N PHE A 58 7.69 -1.54 2.30
CA PHE A 58 7.64 -2.52 3.37
C PHE A 58 7.56 -3.91 2.76
N GLY A 59 8.39 -4.84 3.26
CA GLY A 59 8.18 -6.26 2.97
C GLY A 59 6.80 -6.70 3.49
N ILE A 60 6.18 -7.70 2.85
CA ILE A 60 4.84 -8.18 3.24
C ILE A 60 4.80 -8.62 4.70
N ASN A 61 5.80 -9.38 5.15
CA ASN A 61 5.86 -9.87 6.53
C ASN A 61 6.01 -8.72 7.53
N ASP A 62 6.95 -7.80 7.26
CA ASP A 62 7.17 -6.62 8.12
C ASP A 62 5.91 -5.76 8.18
N PHE A 63 5.22 -5.58 7.05
CA PHE A 63 3.99 -4.81 7.00
C PHE A 63 2.87 -5.46 7.81
N LEU A 64 2.70 -6.79 7.74
CA LEU A 64 1.69 -7.50 8.52
C LEU A 64 1.90 -7.36 10.03
N THR A 65 3.15 -7.23 10.48
CA THR A 65 3.49 -7.01 11.90
C THR A 65 3.42 -5.54 12.32
N LEU A 66 3.90 -4.62 11.48
CA LEU A 66 4.02 -3.19 11.83
C LEU A 66 2.73 -2.39 11.59
N ALA A 67 1.84 -2.87 10.73
CA ALA A 67 0.65 -2.14 10.29
C ALA A 67 -0.62 -2.54 11.05
N GLU A 68 -0.50 -3.14 12.24
CA GLU A 68 -1.65 -3.49 13.07
C GLU A 68 -2.53 -2.24 13.32
N GLY A 69 -3.82 -2.35 12.97
CA GLY A 69 -4.77 -1.25 13.07
C GLY A 69 -4.77 -0.25 11.89
N ARG A 70 -3.94 -0.44 10.86
CA ARG A 70 -4.01 0.35 9.62
C ARG A 70 -5.05 -0.24 8.67
N ALA A 71 -5.82 0.62 7.99
CA ALA A 71 -6.85 0.20 7.02
C ALA A 71 -6.30 -0.67 5.87
N ALA A 72 -5.02 -0.52 5.53
CA ALA A 72 -4.36 -1.31 4.49
C ALA A 72 -4.07 -2.77 4.88
N GLN A 73 -4.00 -3.10 6.18
CA GLN A 73 -3.69 -4.45 6.66
C GLN A 73 -4.80 -5.47 6.32
N PRO A 74 -6.09 -5.25 6.63
CA PRO A 74 -7.15 -6.18 6.25
C PRO A 74 -7.33 -6.28 4.74
N MET A 75 -7.09 -5.20 4.00
CA MET A 75 -7.15 -5.17 2.54
C MET A 75 -6.02 -5.99 1.90
N LEU A 76 -4.80 -5.92 2.47
CA LEU A 76 -3.70 -6.79 2.07
C LEU A 76 -4.04 -8.26 2.32
N MET A 77 -4.56 -8.58 3.51
CA MET A 77 -4.95 -9.94 3.84
C MET A 77 -6.03 -10.48 2.90
N GLY A 78 -7.01 -9.64 2.52
CA GLY A 78 -8.02 -9.97 1.51
C GLY A 78 -7.40 -10.23 0.14
N ALA A 79 -6.52 -9.34 -0.34
CA ALA A 79 -5.85 -9.48 -1.62
C ALA A 79 -4.97 -10.75 -1.67
N LEU A 80 -4.24 -11.06 -0.60
CA LEU A 80 -3.46 -12.30 -0.51
C LEU A 80 -4.39 -13.52 -0.56
N LYS A 81 -5.48 -13.53 0.22
CA LYS A 81 -6.47 -14.63 0.19
C LYS A 81 -7.07 -14.84 -1.19
N GLU A 82 -7.38 -13.77 -1.92
CA GLU A 82 -7.84 -13.85 -3.32
C GLU A 82 -6.78 -14.49 -4.23
N MET A 83 -5.52 -14.07 -4.11
CA MET A 83 -4.43 -14.63 -4.91
C MET A 83 -4.20 -16.12 -4.67
N PHE A 84 -4.42 -16.59 -3.43
CA PHE A 84 -4.26 -18.00 -3.07
C PHE A 84 -5.55 -18.83 -3.21
N ARG A 85 -6.70 -18.21 -3.52
CA ARG A 85 -7.99 -18.92 -3.63
C ARG A 85 -8.00 -19.93 -4.78
N ASP A 86 -7.32 -19.62 -5.89
CA ASP A 86 -7.22 -20.51 -7.05
C ASP A 86 -6.16 -21.63 -6.87
N SER A 87 -5.55 -21.72 -5.68
CA SER A 87 -4.55 -22.74 -5.33
C SER A 87 -5.13 -23.89 -4.49
N GLU A 88 -6.42 -23.86 -4.17
CA GLU A 88 -7.07 -25.03 -3.54
C GLU A 88 -7.06 -26.18 -4.56
N PRO A 89 -6.47 -27.35 -4.22
CA PRO A 89 -6.51 -28.48 -5.13
C PRO A 89 -7.97 -28.82 -5.36
N THR A 90 -8.39 -28.79 -6.61
CA THR A 90 -9.65 -29.41 -7.01
C THR A 90 -9.47 -30.89 -6.71
N SER A 91 -9.98 -31.35 -5.57
CA SER A 91 -10.04 -32.77 -5.27
C SER A 91 -10.97 -33.41 -6.31
N GLU A 92 -10.37 -34.03 -7.33
CA GLU A 92 -11.04 -35.03 -8.18
C GLU A 92 -11.27 -36.34 -7.42
#